data_AF-A0A3S5DG27-F1
#
_entry.id   AF-A0A3S5DG27-F1
#
_cell.length_a   1.000
_cell.length_b   1.000
_cell.length_c   1.000
_cell.angle_alpha   90.00
_cell.angle_beta   90.00
_cell.angle_gamma   90.00
#
_symmetry.space_group_name_H-M   'P 1'
#
loop_
_entity.id
_entity.type
_entity.pdbx_description
1 polymer ?
#
loop_
_entity_poly.entity_id
_entity_poly.type
_entity_poly.pdbx_seq_one_letter_code
_entity_poly.pdbx_strand_id
1 'polypeptide(L)'
;MSSLRPGTPVYTLTESKDQRWQYVVSPAVTGWVHSEDIASVDQKFVTQWVSLAHKQLGAFINSPVSVHAAGVYYFTGRPGTILPFRNQRAGLFLIAAPVRDSNGRASIHWVWLSDKEFTAMPWKMTPENIAVLMKSMGGTPYGWGNFNFYNDCSAEIRSLMMPFGIFLPRHSTAQVEAAGRVVDLSSKSTQMRIDYLTRYGKPFTTLVYIPGHIMLYIGNTTMNGQVVPVTYQNIWGLRPNNANSRSIIGEAVFFPLLHFYPENPELVSLAGKVLFKLGYIE
;
A
#
# COMPACT_ATOMS: atom_id res chain seq x y z
N MET A 1 10.11 -9.75 -4.45
CA MET A 1 9.26 -9.46 -5.62
C MET A 1 8.12 -8.56 -5.18
N SER A 2 7.61 -7.74 -6.09
CA SER A 2 6.48 -6.83 -5.91
C SER A 2 5.72 -6.74 -7.24
N SER A 3 4.48 -6.27 -7.20
CA SER A 3 3.79 -5.76 -8.39
C SER A 3 4.11 -4.26 -8.53
N LEU A 4 4.26 -3.80 -9.77
CA LEU A 4 4.34 -2.37 -10.11
C LEU A 4 2.96 -1.88 -10.54
N ARG A 5 2.61 -0.65 -10.18
CA ARG A 5 1.32 -0.05 -10.56
C ARG A 5 1.43 0.62 -11.93
N PRO A 6 0.34 0.71 -12.71
CA PRO A 6 0.32 1.47 -13.96
C PRO A 6 0.89 2.89 -13.77
N GLY A 7 1.70 3.35 -14.72
CA GLY A 7 2.36 4.66 -14.65
C GLY A 7 3.61 4.72 -13.77
N THR A 8 4.03 3.61 -13.15
CA THR A 8 5.32 3.55 -12.45
C THR A 8 6.47 3.69 -13.46
N PRO A 9 7.35 4.69 -13.34
CA PRO A 9 8.50 4.80 -14.21
C PRO A 9 9.49 3.68 -13.90
N VAL A 10 10.10 3.12 -14.94
CA VAL A 10 11.11 2.08 -14.83
C VAL A 10 12.29 2.38 -15.76
N TYR A 11 13.46 1.87 -15.39
CA TYR A 11 14.65 1.84 -16.24
C TYR A 11 14.98 0.39 -16.60
N THR A 12 15.01 0.07 -17.89
CA THR A 12 15.35 -1.28 -18.37
C THR A 12 16.86 -1.46 -18.40
N LEU A 13 17.35 -2.45 -17.66
CA LEU A 13 18.77 -2.79 -17.58
C LEU A 13 19.19 -3.81 -18.65
N THR A 14 18.34 -4.80 -18.88
CA THR A 14 18.58 -5.88 -19.86
C THR A 14 17.28 -6.59 -20.21
N GLU A 15 17.33 -7.40 -21.26
CA GLU A 15 16.19 -8.16 -21.79
C GLU A 15 16.54 -9.65 -21.85
N SER A 16 15.53 -10.52 -21.72
CA SER A 16 15.72 -11.95 -21.92
C SER A 16 16.00 -12.25 -23.39
N LYS A 17 16.71 -13.35 -23.68
CA LYS A 17 17.06 -13.75 -25.06
C LYS A 17 15.84 -13.96 -25.96
N ASP A 18 14.71 -14.36 -25.38
CA ASP A 18 13.43 -14.57 -26.06
C ASP A 18 12.55 -13.30 -26.09
N GLN A 19 13.05 -12.16 -25.59
CA GLN A 19 12.39 -10.86 -25.51
C GLN A 19 11.09 -10.82 -24.71
N ARG A 20 10.72 -11.90 -23.99
CA ARG A 20 9.50 -11.97 -23.19
C ARG A 20 9.57 -11.19 -21.88
N TRP A 21 10.78 -10.92 -21.40
CA TRP A 21 11.01 -10.28 -20.12
C TRP A 21 12.01 -9.14 -20.21
N GLN A 22 11.76 -8.09 -19.43
CA GLN A 22 12.70 -7.00 -19.18
C GLN A 22 13.09 -6.99 -17.72
N TYR A 23 14.39 -6.90 -17.43
CA TYR A 23 14.89 -6.69 -16.08
C TYR A 23 14.98 -5.19 -15.82
N VAL A 24 14.15 -4.69 -14.89
CA VAL A 24 13.96 -3.26 -14.69
C VAL A 24 14.24 -2.81 -13.27
N VAL A 25 14.66 -1.56 -13.13
CA VAL A 25 14.73 -0.83 -11.85
C VAL A 25 13.53 0.10 -11.76
N SER A 26 12.79 0.04 -10.66
CA SER A 26 11.73 0.99 -10.31
C SER A 26 12.09 1.76 -9.03
N PRO A 27 11.34 2.81 -8.65
CA PRO A 27 11.55 3.50 -7.38
C PRO A 27 11.38 2.62 -6.12
N ALA A 28 10.79 1.43 -6.25
CA ALA A 28 10.48 0.56 -5.11
C ALA A 28 11.29 -0.74 -5.09
N VAL A 29 11.51 -1.36 -6.26
CA VAL A 29 12.15 -2.67 -6.42
C VAL A 29 12.84 -2.81 -7.78
N THR A 30 13.73 -3.79 -7.89
CA THR A 30 14.31 -4.26 -9.15
C THR A 30 13.83 -5.68 -9.42
N GLY A 31 13.52 -6.02 -10.68
CA GLY A 31 13.04 -7.35 -11.03
C GLY A 31 12.70 -7.55 -12.50
N TRP A 32 12.33 -8.78 -12.86
CA TRP A 32 11.84 -9.13 -14.20
C TRP A 32 10.34 -8.82 -14.32
N VAL A 33 9.96 -8.21 -15.43
CA VAL A 33 8.57 -7.88 -15.79
C VAL A 33 8.32 -8.35 -17.22
N HIS A 34 7.08 -8.76 -17.53
CA HIS A 34 6.72 -9.11 -18.91
C HIS A 34 6.88 -7.90 -19.83
N SER A 35 7.50 -8.10 -20.98
CA SER A 35 7.80 -7.00 -21.92
C SER A 35 6.54 -6.29 -22.45
N GLU A 36 5.38 -6.94 -22.43
CA GLU A 36 4.10 -6.36 -22.85
C GLU A 36 3.50 -5.39 -21.81
N ASP A 37 3.91 -5.49 -20.54
CA ASP A 37 3.49 -4.59 -19.46
C ASP A 37 4.33 -3.30 -19.42
N ILE A 38 5.39 -3.21 -20.25
CA ILE A 38 6.29 -2.06 -20.33
C ILE A 38 6.19 -1.42 -21.71
N ALA A 39 6.20 -0.10 -21.72
CA ALA A 39 6.20 0.71 -22.93
C ALA A 39 7.42 1.65 -22.93
N SER A 40 8.15 1.68 -24.04
CA SER A 40 9.32 2.56 -24.21
C SER A 40 8.88 4.02 -24.36
N VAL A 41 9.70 4.94 -23.86
CA VAL A 41 9.43 6.38 -23.91
C VAL A 41 10.64 7.12 -24.45
N ASP A 42 10.39 8.22 -25.15
CA ASP A 42 11.44 9.16 -25.57
C ASP A 42 11.53 10.36 -24.60
N GLN A 43 12.54 11.21 -24.80
CA GLN A 43 12.74 12.38 -23.97
C GLN A 43 11.54 13.34 -24.00
N LYS A 44 10.83 13.42 -25.14
CA LYS A 44 9.64 14.28 -25.28
C LYS A 44 8.51 13.79 -24.39
N PHE A 45 8.24 12.49 -24.39
CA PHE A 45 7.26 11.87 -23.49
C PHE A 45 7.65 12.10 -22.04
N VAL A 46 8.91 11.86 -21.67
CA VAL A 46 9.40 12.07 -20.29
C VAL A 46 9.19 13.51 -19.84
N THR A 47 9.59 14.49 -20.64
CA THR A 47 9.39 15.92 -20.34
C THR A 47 7.91 16.27 -20.20
N GLN A 48 7.05 15.75 -21.08
CA GLN A 48 5.61 15.98 -21.00
C GLN A 48 5.01 15.35 -19.73
N TRP A 49 5.35 14.09 -19.44
CA TRP A 49 4.84 13.34 -18.29
C TRP A 49 5.23 14.01 -16.97
N VAL A 50 6.51 14.38 -16.83
CA VAL A 50 7.03 15.09 -15.65
C VAL A 50 6.34 16.45 -15.50
N SER A 51 6.15 17.20 -16.59
CA SER A 51 5.43 18.48 -16.56
C SER A 51 3.98 18.32 -16.08
N LEU A 52 3.27 17.29 -16.54
CA LEU A 52 1.92 16.99 -16.08
C LEU A 52 1.91 16.60 -14.60
N ALA A 53 2.81 15.70 -14.19
CA ALA A 53 2.93 15.24 -12.80
C ALA A 53 3.22 16.38 -11.82
N HIS A 54 4.11 17.32 -12.19
CA HIS A 54 4.41 18.51 -11.38
C HIS A 54 3.23 19.48 -11.28
N LYS A 55 2.36 19.54 -12.29
CA LYS A 55 1.17 20.40 -12.25
C LYS A 55 0.08 19.81 -11.37
N GLN A 56 -0.29 18.56 -11.64
CA GLN A 56 -1.42 17.89 -11.00
C GLN A 56 -1.19 16.39 -11.00
N LEU A 57 -1.01 15.82 -9.81
CA LEU A 57 -0.91 14.39 -9.58
C LEU A 57 -2.11 13.96 -8.74
N GLY A 58 -2.66 12.79 -9.03
CA GLY A 58 -3.74 12.21 -8.24
C GLY A 58 -3.54 10.72 -8.00
N ALA A 59 -4.36 10.17 -7.11
CA ALA A 59 -4.32 8.77 -6.73
C ALA A 59 -5.68 8.10 -6.86
N PHE A 60 -5.65 6.81 -7.18
CA PHE A 60 -6.83 5.95 -7.07
C PHE A 60 -7.16 5.71 -5.60
N ILE A 61 -8.44 5.86 -5.25
CA ILE A 61 -8.96 5.69 -3.88
C ILE A 61 -10.04 4.60 -3.78
N ASN A 62 -10.24 3.83 -4.86
CA ASN A 62 -11.14 2.69 -4.90
C ASN A 62 -10.48 1.51 -5.61
N SER A 63 -10.96 0.29 -5.37
CA SER A 63 -10.44 -0.94 -5.96
C SER A 63 -11.55 -1.97 -6.21
N PRO A 64 -11.60 -2.61 -7.39
CA PRO A 64 -10.89 -2.28 -8.62
C PRO A 64 -11.53 -1.10 -9.37
N VAL A 65 -10.75 -0.32 -10.11
CA VAL A 65 -11.26 0.68 -11.07
C VAL A 65 -10.83 0.29 -12.48
N SER A 66 -11.79 -0.02 -13.36
CA SER A 66 -11.48 -0.35 -14.76
C SER A 66 -11.22 0.93 -15.54
N VAL A 67 -10.00 1.12 -16.04
CA VAL A 67 -9.65 2.26 -16.89
C VAL A 67 -9.75 1.85 -18.34
N HIS A 68 -10.69 2.47 -19.06
CA HIS A 68 -10.98 2.17 -20.45
C HIS A 68 -11.51 3.41 -21.17
N ALA A 69 -11.36 3.44 -22.50
CA ALA A 69 -11.99 4.47 -23.33
C ALA A 69 -12.37 3.89 -24.70
N ALA A 70 -13.48 4.38 -25.27
CA ALA A 70 -14.01 3.93 -26.56
C ALA A 70 -14.14 2.39 -26.67
N GLY A 71 -14.57 1.72 -25.59
CA GLY A 71 -14.72 0.26 -25.55
C GLY A 71 -13.43 -0.54 -25.39
N VAL A 72 -12.26 0.11 -25.28
CA VAL A 72 -10.96 -0.54 -25.13
C VAL A 72 -10.47 -0.42 -23.68
N TYR A 73 -10.23 -1.57 -23.05
CA TYR A 73 -9.60 -1.66 -21.73
C TYR A 73 -8.12 -1.30 -21.79
N TYR A 74 -7.64 -0.53 -20.82
CA TYR A 74 -6.22 -0.17 -20.68
C TYR A 74 -5.59 -0.87 -19.48
N PHE A 75 -6.12 -0.66 -18.28
CA PHE A 75 -5.60 -1.28 -17.05
C PHE A 75 -6.62 -1.19 -15.91
N THR A 76 -6.34 -1.88 -14.80
CA THR A 76 -7.10 -1.77 -13.56
C THR A 76 -6.35 -0.89 -12.57
N GLY A 77 -6.94 0.24 -12.21
CA GLY A 77 -6.47 1.11 -11.14
C GLY A 77 -6.82 0.57 -9.75
N ARG A 78 -5.92 0.80 -8.79
CA ARG A 78 -6.04 0.39 -7.38
C ARG A 78 -5.32 1.39 -6.47
N PRO A 79 -5.64 1.48 -5.18
CA PRO A 79 -4.87 2.25 -4.21
C PRO A 79 -3.36 1.97 -4.32
N GLY A 80 -2.57 3.03 -4.25
CA GLY A 80 -1.14 3.03 -4.59
C GLY A 80 -0.82 3.28 -6.07
N THR A 81 -1.82 3.38 -6.95
CA THR A 81 -1.63 3.87 -8.33
C THR A 81 -1.79 5.39 -8.33
N ILE A 82 -0.79 6.09 -8.87
CA ILE A 82 -0.79 7.55 -9.01
C ILE A 82 -0.57 7.92 -10.47
N LEU A 83 -1.30 8.90 -10.96
CA LEU A 83 -1.21 9.36 -12.34
C LEU A 83 -1.34 10.88 -12.41
N PRO A 84 -0.69 11.53 -13.39
CA PRO A 84 -0.99 12.91 -13.70
C PRO A 84 -2.45 13.05 -14.14
N PHE A 85 -3.04 14.22 -13.90
CA PHE A 85 -4.35 14.56 -14.43
C PHE A 85 -4.38 16.01 -14.90
N ARG A 86 -5.46 16.38 -15.59
CA ARG A 86 -5.80 17.78 -15.87
C ARG A 86 -7.30 17.96 -15.74
N ASN A 87 -7.77 19.21 -15.79
CA ASN A 87 -9.20 19.55 -15.87
C ASN A 87 -10.06 18.81 -14.82
N GLN A 88 -10.20 19.41 -13.64
CA GLN A 88 -11.19 18.96 -12.67
C GLN A 88 -12.53 19.65 -12.95
N ARG A 89 -13.61 18.88 -13.07
CA ARG A 89 -14.96 19.43 -13.31
C ARG A 89 -15.98 18.63 -12.50
N ALA A 90 -16.72 19.29 -11.61
CA ALA A 90 -17.90 18.73 -10.93
C ALA A 90 -17.76 17.24 -10.50
N GLY A 91 -16.68 16.90 -9.77
CA GLY A 91 -16.44 15.53 -9.30
C GLY A 91 -15.82 14.58 -10.34
N LEU A 92 -15.28 15.10 -11.43
CA LEU A 92 -14.57 14.33 -12.47
C LEU A 92 -13.12 14.81 -12.63
N PHE A 93 -12.24 13.86 -12.91
CA PHE A 93 -10.81 14.05 -13.16
C PHE A 93 -10.43 13.47 -14.52
N LEU A 94 -9.80 14.26 -15.39
CA LEU A 94 -9.29 13.77 -16.68
C LEU A 94 -7.84 13.28 -16.50
N ILE A 95 -7.69 11.99 -16.21
CA ILE A 95 -6.39 11.37 -15.92
C ILE A 95 -5.61 11.08 -17.20
N ALA A 96 -4.27 11.11 -17.09
CA ALA A 96 -3.35 10.70 -18.14
C ALA A 96 -3.05 9.20 -18.02
N ALA A 97 -3.80 8.37 -18.76
CA ALA A 97 -3.58 6.93 -18.84
C ALA A 97 -2.39 6.61 -19.75
N PRO A 98 -1.32 5.94 -19.27
CA PRO A 98 -0.23 5.49 -20.11
C PRO A 98 -0.66 4.21 -20.83
N VAL A 99 -0.67 4.23 -22.17
CA VAL A 99 -1.08 3.10 -23.01
C VAL A 99 0.04 2.75 -23.97
N ARG A 100 0.37 1.45 -24.04
CA ARG A 100 1.35 0.89 -24.97
C ARG A 100 0.76 0.80 -26.37
N ASP A 101 1.37 1.45 -27.34
CA ASP A 101 0.99 1.35 -28.76
C ASP A 101 1.48 0.04 -29.39
N SER A 102 1.06 -0.23 -30.63
CA SER A 102 1.47 -1.43 -31.39
C SER A 102 2.98 -1.50 -31.67
N ASN A 103 3.70 -0.39 -31.56
CA ASN A 103 5.15 -0.31 -31.70
C ASN A 103 5.87 -0.45 -30.33
N GLY A 104 5.12 -0.68 -29.25
CA GLY A 104 5.65 -0.81 -27.90
C GLY A 104 6.05 0.50 -27.23
N ARG A 105 5.60 1.65 -27.74
CA ARG A 105 5.87 2.96 -27.15
C ARG A 105 4.69 3.43 -26.30
N ALA A 106 4.97 4.20 -25.26
CA ALA A 106 3.92 4.77 -24.43
C ALA A 106 3.29 5.98 -25.13
N SER A 107 1.97 6.08 -25.01
CA SER A 107 1.18 7.24 -25.39
C SER A 107 0.24 7.62 -24.25
N ILE A 108 -0.16 8.90 -24.18
CA ILE A 108 -1.10 9.38 -23.16
C ILE A 108 -2.51 9.36 -23.75
N HIS A 109 -3.37 8.55 -23.14
CA HIS A 109 -4.81 8.55 -23.39
C HIS A 109 -5.49 9.29 -22.24
N TRP A 110 -6.46 10.15 -22.55
CA TRP A 110 -7.17 10.93 -21.55
C TRP A 110 -8.49 10.24 -21.17
N VAL A 111 -8.63 9.88 -19.89
CA VAL A 111 -9.80 9.14 -19.38
C VAL A 111 -10.43 9.91 -18.23
N TRP A 112 -11.76 10.06 -18.24
CA TRP A 112 -12.48 10.66 -17.13
C TRP A 112 -12.70 9.62 -16.02
N LEU A 113 -12.32 9.93 -14.79
CA LEU A 113 -12.65 9.17 -13.59
C LEU A 113 -13.48 10.03 -12.63
N SER A 114 -14.32 9.38 -11.83
CA SER A 114 -15.10 10.07 -10.80
C SER A 114 -14.29 10.31 -9.52
N ASP A 115 -14.75 11.26 -8.71
CA ASP A 115 -14.23 11.56 -7.36
C ASP A 115 -14.46 10.43 -6.34
N LYS A 116 -15.21 9.39 -6.72
CA LYS A 116 -15.32 8.14 -5.97
C LYS A 116 -14.19 7.17 -6.28
N GLU A 117 -13.47 7.36 -7.37
CA GLU A 117 -12.42 6.46 -7.87
C GLU A 117 -11.04 7.08 -7.77
N PHE A 118 -10.95 8.41 -7.92
CA PHE A 118 -9.70 9.14 -8.04
C PHE A 118 -9.77 10.48 -7.32
N THR A 119 -8.66 10.93 -6.74
CA THR A 119 -8.57 12.23 -6.06
C THR A 119 -7.23 12.92 -6.34
N ALA A 120 -7.20 14.25 -6.21
CA ALA A 120 -5.97 15.02 -6.29
C ALA A 120 -5.06 14.76 -5.08
N MET A 121 -3.74 14.76 -5.31
CA MET A 121 -2.71 14.60 -4.28
C MET A 121 -2.02 15.94 -3.95
N PRO A 122 -1.57 16.14 -2.70
CA PRO A 122 -1.89 15.30 -1.55
C PRO A 122 -3.37 15.45 -1.17
N TRP A 123 -4.04 14.33 -0.98
CA TRP A 123 -5.39 14.34 -0.43
C TRP A 123 -5.29 14.72 1.05
N LYS A 124 -6.21 15.55 1.54
CA LYS A 124 -6.15 16.00 2.94
C LYS A 124 -6.29 14.78 3.86
N MET A 125 -5.32 14.58 4.74
CA MET A 125 -5.31 13.46 5.68
C MET A 125 -6.25 13.75 6.86
N THR A 126 -7.55 13.50 6.67
CA THR A 126 -8.58 13.55 7.72
C THR A 126 -9.05 12.12 8.05
N PRO A 127 -9.59 11.87 9.26
CA PRO A 127 -10.15 10.56 9.60
C PRO A 127 -11.16 10.05 8.57
N GLU A 128 -11.99 10.93 8.01
CA GLU A 128 -13.00 10.58 7.01
C GLU A 128 -12.35 10.07 5.72
N ASN A 129 -11.35 10.79 5.20
CA ASN A 129 -10.67 10.42 3.95
C ASN A 129 -9.87 9.12 4.10
N ILE A 130 -9.21 8.92 5.25
CA ILE A 130 -8.52 7.66 5.55
C ILE A 130 -9.53 6.51 5.64
N ALA A 131 -10.68 6.73 6.29
CA ALA A 131 -11.71 5.70 6.42
C ALA A 131 -12.30 5.29 5.05
N VAL A 132 -12.49 6.24 4.13
CA VAL A 132 -12.89 5.94 2.74
C VAL A 132 -11.90 4.97 2.10
N LEU A 133 -10.61 5.26 2.21
CA LEU A 133 -9.56 4.45 1.59
C LEU A 133 -9.44 3.07 2.25
N MET A 134 -9.41 3.01 3.59
CA MET A 134 -9.41 1.74 4.34
C MET A 134 -10.63 0.89 3.99
N LYS A 135 -11.82 1.48 3.84
CA LYS A 135 -13.03 0.75 3.44
C LYS A 135 -12.93 0.18 2.02
N SER A 136 -12.30 0.91 1.10
CA SER A 136 -12.08 0.41 -0.27
C SER A 136 -11.07 -0.74 -0.36
N MET A 137 -10.20 -0.86 0.64
CA MET A 137 -9.12 -1.85 0.70
C MET A 137 -9.43 -3.01 1.65
N GLY A 138 -10.33 -2.81 2.63
CA GLY A 138 -10.73 -3.82 3.61
C GLY A 138 -11.36 -5.06 2.96
N GLY A 139 -11.04 -6.24 3.50
CA GLY A 139 -11.46 -7.54 2.97
C GLY A 139 -10.73 -7.96 1.68
N THR A 140 -9.78 -7.16 1.17
CA THR A 140 -8.98 -7.60 0.03
C THR A 140 -8.02 -8.72 0.47
N PRO A 141 -7.88 -9.80 -0.32
CA PRO A 141 -6.99 -10.91 0.02
C PRO A 141 -5.54 -10.49 0.29
N TYR A 142 -4.83 -11.30 1.07
CA TYR A 142 -3.39 -11.16 1.27
C TYR A 142 -2.63 -11.72 0.06
N GLY A 143 -1.77 -10.91 -0.55
CA GLY A 143 -0.91 -11.31 -1.66
C GLY A 143 0.57 -11.12 -1.32
N TRP A 144 1.28 -12.21 -0.96
CA TRP A 144 2.72 -12.15 -0.71
C TRP A 144 3.48 -11.56 -1.90
N GLY A 145 4.25 -10.49 -1.69
CA GLY A 145 4.97 -9.83 -2.79
C GLY A 145 4.05 -9.28 -3.88
N ASN A 146 2.80 -8.97 -3.52
CA ASN A 146 1.71 -8.63 -4.41
C ASN A 146 1.25 -9.72 -5.38
N PHE A 147 1.34 -10.99 -5.00
CA PHE A 147 0.76 -12.08 -5.78
C PHE A 147 -0.71 -11.80 -6.13
N ASN A 148 -1.09 -12.04 -7.39
CA ASN A 148 -2.41 -11.70 -7.96
C ASN A 148 -2.83 -10.23 -7.76
N PHE A 149 -1.88 -9.30 -7.72
CA PHE A 149 -2.08 -7.85 -7.57
C PHE A 149 -2.66 -7.38 -6.23
N TYR A 150 -2.91 -8.32 -5.31
CA TYR A 150 -3.29 -8.03 -3.94
C TYR A 150 -2.11 -7.47 -3.15
N ASN A 151 -2.34 -6.88 -1.98
CA ASN A 151 -1.26 -6.33 -1.18
C ASN A 151 -0.78 -7.35 -0.14
N ASP A 152 0.52 -7.32 0.19
CA ASP A 152 1.01 -7.80 1.48
C ASP A 152 0.96 -6.67 2.51
N CYS A 153 1.36 -6.96 3.74
CA CYS A 153 1.31 -6.02 4.86
C CYS A 153 1.96 -4.66 4.56
N SER A 154 3.17 -4.66 4.01
CA SER A 154 3.91 -3.43 3.71
C SER A 154 3.38 -2.71 2.46
N ALA A 155 2.98 -3.46 1.42
CA ALA A 155 2.35 -2.87 0.23
C ALA A 155 0.98 -2.24 0.57
N GLU A 156 0.27 -2.80 1.54
CA GLU A 156 -1.01 -2.29 2.04
C GLU A 156 -0.83 -0.91 2.65
N ILE A 157 0.05 -0.78 3.64
CA ILE A 157 0.32 0.50 4.29
C ILE A 157 0.88 1.52 3.29
N ARG A 158 1.78 1.10 2.39
CA ARG A 158 2.29 1.98 1.33
C ARG A 158 1.17 2.49 0.42
N SER A 159 0.25 1.62 0.00
CA SER A 159 -0.88 1.99 -0.87
C SER A 159 -1.87 2.91 -0.17
N LEU A 160 -2.10 2.68 1.14
CA LEU A 160 -2.95 3.51 1.99
C LEU A 160 -2.38 4.92 2.19
N MET A 161 -1.06 5.04 2.38
CA MET A 161 -0.41 6.32 2.68
C MET A 161 -0.18 7.20 1.44
N MET A 162 -0.09 6.59 0.27
CA MET A 162 0.30 7.26 -0.96
C MET A 162 -0.61 8.43 -1.36
N PRO A 163 -1.96 8.33 -1.33
CA PRO A 163 -2.84 9.45 -1.67
C PRO A 163 -2.63 10.69 -0.80
N PHE A 164 -2.15 10.52 0.44
CA PHE A 164 -1.88 11.62 1.38
C PHE A 164 -0.50 12.26 1.18
N GLY A 165 0.25 11.83 0.16
CA GLY A 165 1.59 12.34 -0.14
C GLY A 165 2.71 11.71 0.71
N ILE A 166 2.42 10.65 1.47
CA ILE A 166 3.40 9.96 2.31
C ILE A 166 3.94 8.75 1.55
N PHE A 167 5.20 8.83 1.10
CA PHE A 167 5.85 7.78 0.33
C PHE A 167 6.67 6.85 1.24
N LEU A 168 6.10 5.68 1.57
CA LEU A 168 6.76 4.68 2.41
C LEU A 168 7.56 3.65 1.58
N PRO A 169 8.76 3.22 1.98
CA PRO A 169 9.52 2.15 1.31
C PRO A 169 8.73 0.85 1.09
N ARG A 170 9.21 -0.05 0.22
CA ARG A 170 8.48 -1.30 -0.11
C ARG A 170 8.44 -2.31 1.04
N HIS A 171 9.49 -2.38 1.85
CA HIS A 171 9.66 -3.43 2.85
C HIS A 171 9.36 -2.92 4.26
N SER A 172 8.70 -3.75 5.08
CA SER A 172 8.26 -3.41 6.43
C SER A 172 9.36 -2.86 7.34
N THR A 173 10.58 -3.40 7.26
CA THR A 173 11.75 -2.90 8.02
C THR A 173 12.10 -1.47 7.62
N ALA A 174 12.26 -1.23 6.33
CA ALA A 174 12.56 0.11 5.80
C ALA A 174 11.42 1.11 6.07
N GLN A 175 10.16 0.66 6.14
CA GLN A 175 9.04 1.54 6.49
C GLN A 175 9.13 2.05 7.93
N VAL A 176 9.43 1.19 8.91
CA VAL A 176 9.58 1.65 10.29
C VAL A 176 10.85 2.49 10.47
N GLU A 177 11.94 2.14 9.77
CA GLU A 177 13.21 2.88 9.83
C GLU A 177 13.13 4.26 9.18
N ALA A 178 12.24 4.44 8.19
CA ALA A 178 11.98 5.74 7.56
C ALA A 178 11.09 6.67 8.39
N ALA A 179 10.52 6.19 9.50
CA ALA A 179 9.70 7.02 10.38
C ALA A 179 10.55 8.10 11.07
N GLY A 180 10.00 9.30 11.26
CA GLY A 180 10.73 10.42 11.89
C GLY A 180 11.19 10.12 13.32
N ARG A 181 10.47 9.23 14.01
CA ARG A 181 10.85 8.75 15.34
C ARG A 181 10.53 7.27 15.50
N VAL A 182 11.49 6.50 16.00
CA VAL A 182 11.32 5.06 16.28
C VAL A 182 11.49 4.80 17.78
N VAL A 183 10.55 4.06 18.36
CA VAL A 183 10.63 3.56 19.74
C VAL A 183 10.72 2.04 19.71
N ASP A 184 11.82 1.50 20.22
CA ASP A 184 12.00 0.06 20.37
C ASP A 184 11.54 -0.42 21.75
N LEU A 185 10.53 -1.29 21.77
CA LEU A 185 9.95 -1.88 22.98
C LEU A 185 10.21 -3.39 23.05
N SER A 186 11.19 -3.89 22.29
CA SER A 186 11.49 -5.32 22.22
C SER A 186 11.94 -5.89 23.57
N SER A 187 12.53 -5.08 24.46
CA SER A 187 12.88 -5.48 25.83
C SER A 187 11.71 -5.49 26.83
N LYS A 188 10.53 -4.99 26.42
CA LYS A 188 9.34 -4.89 27.29
C LYS A 188 8.46 -6.13 27.17
N SER A 189 7.64 -6.39 28.20
CA SER A 189 6.63 -7.44 28.16
C SER A 189 5.52 -7.11 27.16
N THR A 190 4.79 -8.12 26.68
CA THR A 190 3.64 -7.95 25.78
C THR A 190 2.64 -6.92 26.32
N GLN A 191 2.33 -6.98 27.62
CA GLN A 191 1.40 -6.03 28.25
C GLN A 191 1.94 -4.59 28.20
N MET A 192 3.21 -4.39 28.59
CA MET A 192 3.83 -3.05 28.55
C MET A 192 3.86 -2.47 27.13
N ARG A 193 4.03 -3.31 26.10
CA ARG A 193 3.98 -2.87 24.68
C ARG A 193 2.58 -2.39 24.29
N ILE A 194 1.56 -3.14 24.67
CA ILE A 194 0.15 -2.79 24.44
C ILE A 194 -0.21 -1.50 25.19
N ASP A 195 0.16 -1.38 26.47
CA ASP A 195 -0.10 -0.19 27.29
C ASP A 195 0.60 1.04 26.71
N TYR A 196 1.86 0.89 26.26
CA TYR A 196 2.60 1.98 25.62
C TYR A 196 1.90 2.44 24.35
N LEU A 197 1.53 1.51 23.46
CA LEU A 197 0.83 1.87 22.22
C LEU A 197 -0.52 2.54 22.50
N THR A 198 -1.27 2.04 23.49
CA THR A 198 -2.57 2.59 23.90
C THR A 198 -2.43 4.04 24.37
N ARG A 199 -1.37 4.36 25.12
CA ARG A 199 -1.15 5.68 25.73
C ARG A 199 -0.43 6.67 24.83
N TYR A 200 0.53 6.19 24.04
CA TYR A 200 1.46 7.05 23.28
C TYR A 200 1.36 6.86 21.77
N GLY A 201 0.54 5.92 21.28
CA GLY A 201 0.26 5.77 19.86
C GLY A 201 -0.54 6.96 19.34
N LYS A 202 -0.17 7.45 18.17
CA LYS A 202 -0.93 8.45 17.41
C LYS A 202 -1.74 7.75 16.32
N PRO A 203 -3.08 7.74 16.39
CA PRO A 203 -3.93 7.09 15.39
C PRO A 203 -3.59 7.56 13.99
N PHE A 204 -3.57 6.62 13.04
CA PHE A 204 -3.28 6.84 11.62
C PHE A 204 -1.86 7.29 11.26
N THR A 205 -0.99 7.51 12.24
CA THR A 205 0.41 7.94 12.01
C THR A 205 1.45 7.15 12.80
N THR A 206 1.04 6.10 13.50
CA THR A 206 1.96 5.17 14.19
C THR A 206 1.97 3.82 13.49
N LEU A 207 3.12 3.44 12.94
CA LEU A 207 3.40 2.12 12.42
C LEU A 207 3.86 1.20 13.56
N VAL A 208 3.31 0.00 13.62
CA VAL A 208 3.78 -1.06 14.52
C VAL A 208 4.51 -2.10 13.68
N TYR A 209 5.79 -2.27 13.94
CA TYR A 209 6.64 -3.25 13.27
C TYR A 209 6.99 -4.41 14.21
N ILE A 210 6.86 -5.61 13.67
CA ILE A 210 7.30 -6.87 14.25
C ILE A 210 8.02 -7.68 13.15
N PRO A 211 8.78 -8.74 13.49
CA PRO A 211 9.51 -9.49 12.47
C PRO A 211 8.58 -10.02 11.36
N GLY A 212 8.82 -9.57 10.14
CA GLY A 212 8.08 -9.97 8.94
C GLY A 212 6.68 -9.35 8.77
N HIS A 213 6.29 -8.38 9.60
CA HIS A 213 4.95 -7.78 9.49
C HIS A 213 4.93 -6.32 9.97
N ILE A 214 4.08 -5.52 9.33
CA ILE A 214 3.83 -4.12 9.71
C ILE A 214 2.34 -3.82 9.66
N MET A 215 1.90 -2.96 10.55
CA MET A 215 0.50 -2.56 10.69
C MET A 215 0.40 -1.09 11.08
N LEU A 216 -0.73 -0.46 10.76
CA LEU A 216 -1.01 0.92 11.15
C LEU A 216 -1.88 0.93 12.41
N TYR A 217 -1.45 1.61 13.46
CA TYR A 217 -2.30 1.86 14.62
C TYR A 217 -3.37 2.89 14.28
N ILE A 218 -4.65 2.59 14.58
CA ILE A 218 -5.80 3.43 14.21
C ILE A 218 -6.60 3.95 15.40
N GLY A 219 -6.07 3.77 16.61
CA GLY A 219 -6.74 4.15 17.84
C GLY A 219 -7.07 2.95 18.73
N ASN A 220 -7.89 3.20 19.73
CA ASN A 220 -8.27 2.22 20.74
C ASN A 220 -9.76 1.89 20.65
N THR A 221 -10.13 0.71 21.12
CA THR A 221 -11.51 0.30 21.35
C THR A 221 -11.66 -0.30 22.74
N THR A 222 -12.91 -0.51 23.19
CA THR A 222 -13.17 -1.24 24.44
C THR A 222 -13.64 -2.66 24.11
N MET A 223 -12.93 -3.66 24.61
CA MET A 223 -13.31 -5.08 24.51
C MET A 223 -13.28 -5.70 25.91
N ASN A 224 -14.38 -6.34 26.31
CA ASN A 224 -14.50 -6.98 27.63
C ASN A 224 -14.12 -6.05 28.81
N GLY A 225 -14.49 -4.77 28.71
CA GLY A 225 -14.18 -3.75 29.72
C GLY A 225 -12.73 -3.24 29.72
N GLN A 226 -11.89 -3.69 28.80
CA GLN A 226 -10.50 -3.25 28.65
C GLN A 226 -10.32 -2.39 27.40
N VAL A 227 -9.56 -1.30 27.53
CA VAL A 227 -9.13 -0.48 26.39
C VAL A 227 -7.99 -1.21 25.69
N VAL A 228 -8.16 -1.50 24.40
CA VAL A 228 -7.18 -2.21 23.58
C VAL A 228 -6.88 -1.45 22.29
N PRO A 229 -5.61 -1.42 21.84
CA PRO A 229 -5.25 -0.79 20.59
C PRO A 229 -5.75 -1.63 19.41
N VAL A 230 -6.22 -0.94 18.37
CA VAL A 230 -6.65 -1.54 17.10
C VAL A 230 -5.67 -1.13 16.01
N THR A 231 -5.40 -2.07 15.11
CA THR A 231 -4.58 -1.81 13.94
C THR A 231 -5.33 -2.10 12.65
N TYR A 232 -4.95 -1.40 11.58
CA TYR A 232 -5.30 -1.76 10.20
C TYR A 232 -4.11 -2.46 9.55
N GLN A 233 -4.34 -3.62 8.94
CA GLN A 233 -3.30 -4.46 8.36
C GLN A 233 -3.85 -5.46 7.36
N ASN A 234 -3.05 -5.81 6.35
CA ASN A 234 -3.28 -7.02 5.55
C ASN A 234 -2.39 -8.14 6.06
N ILE A 235 -2.98 -9.18 6.63
CA ILE A 235 -2.28 -10.22 7.39
C ILE A 235 -2.63 -11.62 6.87
N TRP A 236 -1.61 -12.46 6.66
CA TRP A 236 -1.81 -13.84 6.24
C TRP A 236 -2.51 -14.67 7.33
N GLY A 237 -1.99 -14.64 8.55
CA GLY A 237 -2.58 -15.36 9.66
C GLY A 237 -1.72 -15.36 10.91
N LEU A 238 -2.26 -15.95 11.96
CA LEU A 238 -1.60 -16.14 13.24
C LEU A 238 -0.98 -17.53 13.33
N ARG A 239 -0.04 -17.71 14.26
CA ARG A 239 0.61 -19.01 14.49
C ARG A 239 0.79 -19.29 15.97
N PRO A 240 0.80 -20.56 16.40
CA PRO A 240 1.23 -20.95 17.72
C PRO A 240 2.76 -20.79 17.89
N ASN A 241 3.22 -20.91 19.14
CA ASN A 241 4.64 -20.76 19.51
C ASN A 241 5.56 -21.73 18.75
N ASN A 242 5.17 -23.01 18.70
CA ASN A 242 5.90 -24.07 17.98
C ASN A 242 5.85 -23.93 16.44
N ALA A 243 5.08 -22.97 15.92
CA ALA A 243 4.90 -22.68 14.50
C ALA A 243 4.36 -23.85 13.63
N ASN A 244 3.79 -24.89 14.24
CA ASN A 244 3.35 -26.11 13.56
C ASN A 244 2.10 -25.93 12.66
N SER A 245 1.38 -24.82 12.81
CA SER A 245 0.15 -24.53 12.07
C SER A 245 -0.03 -23.03 11.81
N ARG A 246 -1.06 -22.67 11.05
CA ARG A 246 -1.50 -21.28 10.84
C ARG A 246 -3.01 -21.17 10.95
N SER A 247 -3.49 -20.18 11.69
CA SER A 247 -4.88 -19.74 11.65
C SER A 247 -4.98 -18.62 10.63
N ILE A 248 -5.55 -18.92 9.47
CA ILE A 248 -5.59 -18.00 8.32
C ILE A 248 -6.63 -16.90 8.55
N ILE A 249 -6.21 -15.67 8.33
CA ILE A 249 -7.08 -14.50 8.19
C ILE A 249 -7.11 -14.15 6.70
N GLY A 250 -5.93 -13.92 6.12
CA GLY A 250 -5.74 -13.90 4.67
C GLY A 250 -6.26 -12.66 3.97
N GLU A 251 -6.46 -11.55 4.68
CA GLU A 251 -7.05 -10.33 4.13
C GLU A 251 -6.69 -9.05 4.91
N ALA A 252 -7.07 -7.91 4.35
CA ALA A 252 -7.02 -6.60 5.00
C ALA A 252 -8.12 -6.44 6.06
N VAL A 253 -7.72 -6.27 7.32
CA VAL A 253 -8.62 -6.25 8.48
C VAL A 253 -8.32 -5.11 9.44
N PHE A 254 -9.36 -4.73 10.18
CA PHE A 254 -9.22 -4.07 11.47
C PHE A 254 -9.02 -5.13 12.54
N PHE A 255 -7.92 -5.07 13.28
CA PHE A 255 -7.53 -6.15 14.17
C PHE A 255 -7.11 -5.63 15.55
N PRO A 256 -7.74 -6.12 16.64
CA PRO A 256 -7.32 -5.76 17.99
C PRO A 256 -5.98 -6.40 18.31
N LEU A 257 -5.07 -5.61 18.89
CA LEU A 257 -3.77 -6.09 19.33
C LEU A 257 -3.84 -6.50 20.80
N LEU A 258 -4.21 -7.76 21.03
CA LEU A 258 -4.47 -8.31 22.36
C LEU A 258 -3.24 -8.97 22.98
N HIS A 259 -3.23 -9.11 24.31
CA HIS A 259 -2.20 -9.86 25.03
C HIS A 259 -2.22 -11.36 24.68
N PHE A 260 -3.43 -11.91 24.54
CA PHE A 260 -3.73 -13.24 24.01
C PHE A 260 -5.10 -13.21 23.31
N TYR A 261 -5.38 -14.16 22.42
CA TYR A 261 -6.67 -14.27 21.73
C TYR A 261 -7.52 -15.34 22.43
N PRO A 262 -8.63 -14.99 23.10
CA PRO A 262 -9.41 -15.94 23.90
C PRO A 262 -10.04 -17.07 23.07
N GLU A 263 -10.32 -16.82 21.79
CA GLU A 263 -10.89 -17.80 20.87
C GLU A 263 -9.91 -18.92 20.51
N ASN A 264 -8.61 -18.63 20.58
CA ASN A 264 -7.55 -19.62 20.40
C ASN A 264 -6.29 -19.23 21.18
N PRO A 265 -6.19 -19.61 22.47
CA PRO A 265 -5.12 -19.19 23.37
C PRO A 265 -3.72 -19.68 22.99
N GLU A 266 -3.61 -20.68 22.11
CA GLU A 266 -2.31 -21.17 21.64
C GLU A 266 -1.64 -20.19 20.67
N LEU A 267 -2.40 -19.28 20.06
CA LEU A 267 -1.91 -18.31 19.09
C LEU A 267 -1.06 -17.23 19.78
N VAL A 268 0.10 -16.96 19.17
CA VAL A 268 1.00 -15.92 19.64
C VAL A 268 0.44 -14.55 19.28
N SER A 269 0.23 -13.72 20.30
CA SER A 269 -0.06 -12.29 20.11
C SER A 269 0.96 -11.63 19.18
N LEU A 270 0.49 -10.74 18.30
CA LEU A 270 1.39 -9.94 17.47
C LEU A 270 2.27 -9.04 18.33
N ALA A 271 1.79 -8.57 19.49
CA ALA A 271 2.58 -7.82 20.46
C ALA A 271 3.57 -8.70 21.25
N GLY A 272 3.45 -10.02 21.17
CA GLY A 272 4.32 -10.99 21.84
C GLY A 272 5.53 -11.45 21.01
N LYS A 273 5.77 -10.86 19.83
CA LYS A 273 6.92 -11.23 18.98
C LYS A 273 8.24 -10.73 19.57
N VAL A 274 9.35 -11.33 19.11
CA VAL A 274 10.70 -11.02 19.63
C VAL A 274 11.12 -9.56 19.40
N LEU A 275 10.65 -8.92 18.33
CA LEU A 275 10.80 -7.48 18.11
C LEU A 275 9.44 -6.79 18.16
N PHE A 276 9.42 -5.57 18.70
CA PHE A 276 8.26 -4.69 18.68
C PHE A 276 8.73 -3.24 18.64
N LYS A 277 8.65 -2.62 17.46
CA LYS A 277 9.05 -1.22 17.23
C LYS A 277 7.85 -0.39 16.82
N LEU A 278 7.78 0.84 17.32
CA LEU A 278 6.79 1.83 16.92
C LEU A 278 7.49 2.91 16.09
N GLY A 279 7.08 3.08 14.84
CA GLY A 279 7.52 4.17 13.97
C GLY A 279 6.47 5.26 13.88
N TYR A 280 6.81 6.48 14.24
CA TYR A 280 5.91 7.63 14.20
C TYR A 280 6.17 8.47 12.95
N ILE A 281 5.14 8.60 12.11
CA ILE A 281 5.11 9.46 10.94
C ILE A 281 4.65 10.84 11.43
N GLU A 282 5.59 11.71 11.78
CA GLU A 282 5.34 13.04 12.37
C GLU A 282 5.72 14.16 11.42
#